data_AF-A0A2K3PF87-F1
#
_entry.id   AF-A0A2K3PF87-F1
#
_cell.length_a   1.000
_cell.length_b   1.000
_cell.length_c   1.000
_cell.angle_alpha   90.00
_cell.angle_beta   90.00
_cell.angle_gamma   90.00
#
_symmetry.space_group_name_H-M   'P 1'
#
loop_
_entity.id
_entity.type
_entity.pdbx_description
1 polymer ?
#
loop_
_entity_poly.entity_id
_entity_poly.type
_entity_poly.pdbx_seq_one_letter_code
_entity_poly.pdbx_strand_id
1 'polypeptide(L)'
;MSRLDRFLLSGDWCLSWPNCTQVARMRGLSDHCPLVLAADEEDWGPRPSRMLKCWRDVPGYKVFVRDKWNSFQFEGWGGFVLKEKFKGIKTALKEWHTTHTRNLPSRIEALKVQLAALDEKGGKWFYLILS
;
A
#
# COMPACT_ATOMS: atom_id res chain seq x y z
N MET A 1 -29.04 -3.20 -8.27
CA MET A 1 -28.05 -2.88 -7.23
C MET A 1 -27.96 -1.36 -7.09
N SER A 2 -28.07 -0.82 -5.88
CA SER A 2 -27.98 0.63 -5.62
C SER A 2 -26.53 1.07 -5.46
N ARG A 3 -26.16 2.23 -6.03
CA ARG A 3 -24.84 2.85 -5.84
C ARG A 3 -24.86 3.69 -4.56
N LEU A 4 -24.42 3.10 -3.45
CA LEU A 4 -24.42 3.76 -2.13
C LEU A 4 -23.19 4.66 -1.93
N ASP A 5 -22.04 4.22 -2.43
CA ASP A 5 -20.78 4.94 -2.25
C ASP A 5 -20.68 6.12 -3.24
N ARG A 6 -20.40 7.32 -2.75
CA ARG A 6 -20.26 8.55 -3.56
C ARG A 6 -19.41 9.61 -2.84
N PHE A 7 -18.66 10.38 -3.60
CA PHE A 7 -18.01 11.61 -3.12
C PHE A 7 -18.92 12.81 -3.40
N LEU A 8 -18.92 13.78 -2.49
CA LEU A 8 -19.54 15.08 -2.68
C LEU A 8 -18.41 16.10 -2.80
N LEU A 9 -18.38 16.85 -3.91
CA LEU A 9 -17.32 17.82 -4.20
C LEU A 9 -17.92 19.21 -4.25
N SER A 10 -17.20 20.20 -3.71
CA SER A 10 -17.59 21.61 -3.83
C SER A 10 -17.23 22.18 -5.20
N GLY A 11 -17.85 23.29 -5.58
CA GLY A 11 -17.46 24.02 -6.80
C GLY A 11 -15.99 24.43 -6.78
N ASP A 12 -15.51 24.94 -5.65
CA ASP A 12 -14.11 25.31 -5.45
C ASP A 12 -13.15 24.13 -5.63
N TRP A 13 -13.52 22.93 -5.15
CA TRP A 13 -12.73 21.72 -5.36
C TRP A 13 -12.57 21.38 -6.84
N CYS A 14 -13.66 21.44 -7.61
CA CYS A 14 -13.62 21.17 -9.04
C CYS A 14 -12.79 22.20 -9.82
N LEU A 15 -12.71 23.45 -9.32
CA LEU A 15 -11.86 24.49 -9.91
C LEU A 15 -10.38 24.28 -9.57
N SER A 16 -10.07 23.87 -8.33
CA SER A 16 -8.69 23.60 -7.89
C SER A 16 -8.10 22.33 -8.48
N TRP A 17 -8.92 21.28 -8.68
CA TRP A 17 -8.48 20.00 -9.26
C TRP A 17 -9.38 19.58 -10.44
N PRO A 18 -9.30 20.28 -11.58
CA PRO A 18 -10.18 20.05 -12.73
C PRO A 18 -10.00 18.66 -13.36
N ASN A 19 -8.82 18.05 -13.17
CA ASN A 19 -8.49 16.72 -13.67
C ASN A 19 -8.77 15.60 -12.65
N CYS A 20 -9.52 15.86 -11.59
CA CYS A 20 -9.78 14.80 -10.60
C CYS A 20 -10.54 13.62 -11.24
N THR A 21 -10.09 12.41 -10.95
CA THR A 21 -10.67 11.17 -11.48
C THR A 21 -11.24 10.34 -10.33
N GLN A 22 -12.39 9.72 -10.57
CA GLN A 22 -12.98 8.76 -9.64
C GLN A 22 -12.94 7.36 -10.25
N VAL A 23 -12.37 6.41 -9.53
CA VAL A 23 -12.25 5.02 -9.96
C VAL A 23 -12.79 4.08 -8.89
N ALA A 24 -13.66 3.16 -9.31
CA ALA A 24 -14.08 2.05 -8.48
C ALA A 24 -13.00 0.96 -8.48
N ARG A 25 -12.54 0.55 -7.30
CA ARG A 25 -11.60 -0.57 -7.14
C ARG A 25 -12.35 -1.89 -7.10
N MET A 26 -11.71 -2.98 -7.51
CA MET A 26 -12.31 -4.31 -7.36
C MET A 26 -12.79 -4.54 -5.92
N ARG A 27 -13.99 -5.09 -5.79
CA ARG A 27 -14.58 -5.48 -4.51
C ARG A 27 -13.62 -6.45 -3.81
N GLY A 28 -13.26 -6.12 -2.57
CA GLY A 28 -12.39 -6.94 -1.73
C GLY A 28 -13.21 -7.89 -0.85
N LEU A 29 -12.83 -8.01 0.42
CA LEU A 29 -13.57 -8.81 1.41
C LEU A 29 -14.88 -8.16 1.89
N SER A 30 -15.11 -6.89 1.54
CA SER A 30 -16.36 -6.18 1.86
C SER A 30 -17.39 -6.43 0.75
N ASP A 31 -18.67 -6.35 1.12
CA ASP A 31 -19.79 -6.20 0.21
C ASP A 31 -19.79 -4.86 -0.55
N HIS A 32 -19.04 -3.87 -0.07
CA HIS A 32 -18.81 -2.59 -0.72
C HIS A 32 -17.61 -2.58 -1.68
N CYS A 33 -17.73 -1.77 -2.73
CA CYS A 33 -16.69 -1.52 -3.73
C CYS A 33 -15.99 -0.19 -3.40
N PRO A 34 -14.68 -0.18 -3.05
CA PRO A 34 -14.01 1.05 -2.66
C PRO A 34 -13.95 2.03 -3.83
N LEU A 35 -14.38 3.27 -3.61
CA LEU A 35 -14.21 4.37 -4.56
C LEU A 35 -12.97 5.17 -4.19
N VAL A 36 -12.13 5.45 -5.18
CA VAL A 36 -10.91 6.27 -5.03
C VAL A 36 -11.09 7.53 -5.86
N LEU A 37 -10.95 8.69 -5.22
CA LEU A 37 -10.81 9.97 -5.90
C LEU A 37 -9.33 10.31 -5.95
N ALA A 38 -8.79 10.53 -7.15
CA ALA A 38 -7.43 10.97 -7.38
C ALA A 38 -7.46 12.34 -8.04
N ALA A 39 -6.89 13.34 -7.37
CA ALA A 39 -6.54 14.62 -7.98
C ALA A 39 -5.05 14.59 -8.31
N ASP A 40 -4.63 15.32 -9.35
CA ASP A 40 -3.22 15.44 -9.71
C ASP A 40 -2.38 15.73 -8.45
N GLU A 41 -1.28 14.98 -8.27
CA GLU A 41 -0.43 15.09 -7.09
C GLU A 41 0.26 16.46 -7.10
N GLU A 42 -0.29 17.40 -6.34
CA GLU A 42 0.50 18.52 -5.86
C GLU A 42 1.53 17.91 -4.90
N ASP A 43 2.77 17.83 -5.36
CA ASP A 43 3.87 17.19 -4.65
C ASP A 43 4.23 18.07 -3.44
N TRP A 44 3.64 17.79 -2.27
CA TRP A 44 3.77 18.55 -1.00
C TRP A 44 5.19 18.49 -0.38
N GLY A 45 6.22 18.50 -1.22
CA GLY A 45 7.61 18.36 -0.83
C GLY A 45 8.02 16.91 -0.53
N PRO A 46 9.30 16.70 -0.18
CA PRO A 46 9.84 15.35 0.02
C PRO A 46 9.10 14.66 1.17
N ARG A 47 8.33 13.61 0.84
CA ARG A 47 7.65 12.79 1.85
C ARG A 47 8.64 12.42 2.94
N PRO A 48 8.30 12.67 4.23
CA PRO A 48 9.08 12.17 5.34
C PRO A 48 9.38 10.68 5.14
N SER A 49 10.57 10.23 5.54
CA SER A 49 10.94 8.83 5.47
C SER A 49 9.97 7.98 6.28
N ARG A 50 8.93 7.47 5.62
CA ARG A 50 7.98 6.54 6.21
C ARG A 50 8.55 5.14 6.12
N MET A 51 8.80 4.54 7.27
CA MET A 51 9.08 3.12 7.39
C MET A 51 7.78 2.34 7.19
N LEU A 52 7.81 1.25 6.42
CA LEU A 52 6.65 0.39 6.29
C LEU A 52 6.45 -0.38 7.60
N LYS A 53 5.25 -0.30 8.19
CA LYS A 53 4.94 -0.98 9.46
C LYS A 53 5.15 -2.50 9.36
N CYS A 54 4.82 -3.09 8.22
CA CYS A 54 4.93 -4.52 7.98
C CYS A 54 6.35 -5.07 7.99
N TRP A 55 7.39 -4.24 7.87
CA TRP A 55 8.78 -4.73 7.91
C TRP A 55 9.12 -5.40 9.23
N ARG A 56 8.51 -4.95 10.34
CA ARG A 56 8.72 -5.54 11.67
C ARG A 56 8.26 -7.01 11.75
N ASP A 57 7.29 -7.37 10.92
CA ASP A 57 6.65 -8.69 10.93
C ASP A 57 7.39 -9.70 10.05
N VAL A 58 8.35 -9.24 9.23
CA VAL A 58 9.14 -10.12 8.38
C VAL A 58 10.27 -10.75 9.21
N PRO A 59 10.42 -12.09 9.21
CA PRO A 59 11.48 -12.77 9.95
C PRO A 59 12.88 -12.23 9.61
N GLY A 60 13.71 -12.03 10.64
CA GLY A 60 15.07 -11.49 10.47
C GLY A 60 15.17 -9.96 10.47
N TYR A 61 14.05 -9.22 10.46
CA TYR A 61 14.06 -7.74 10.44
C TYR A 61 14.96 -7.11 11.51
N LYS A 62 14.80 -7.52 12.77
CA LYS A 62 15.58 -6.93 13.89
C LYS A 62 17.09 -7.13 13.72
N VAL A 63 17.48 -8.33 13.28
CA VAL A 63 18.88 -8.69 13.03
C VAL A 63 19.42 -7.85 11.88
N PHE A 64 18.71 -7.81 10.75
CA PHE A 64 19.09 -7.01 9.59
C PHE A 64 19.28 -5.52 9.92
N VAL A 65 18.33 -4.90 10.62
CA VAL A 65 18.39 -3.48 10.99
C VAL A 65 19.61 -3.21 11.88
N ARG A 66 19.82 -4.03 12.91
CA ARG A 66 20.96 -3.88 13.83
C ARG A 66 22.29 -4.01 13.08
N ASP A 67 22.44 -5.03 12.26
CA ASP A 67 23.69 -5.32 11.57
C ASP A 67 24.00 -4.22 10.55
N LYS A 68 22.99 -3.74 9.79
CA LYS A 68 23.16 -2.59 8.90
C LYS A 68 23.47 -1.31 9.65
N TRP A 69 22.78 -1.01 10.75
CA TRP A 69 23.04 0.17 11.57
C TRP A 69 24.50 0.27 12.04
N ASN A 70 25.04 -0.88 12.46
CA ASN A 70 26.42 -0.99 12.95
C ASN A 70 27.44 -0.96 11.80
N SER A 71 27.08 -1.44 10.61
CA SER A 71 27.95 -1.37 9.43
C SER A 71 28.13 0.06 8.88
N PHE A 72 27.18 0.95 9.16
CA PHE A 72 27.25 2.34 8.67
C PHE A 72 28.20 3.18 9.53
N GLN A 73 29.27 3.63 8.90
CA GLN A 73 30.23 4.58 9.44
C GLN A 73 30.15 5.87 8.63
N PHE A 74 29.84 6.98 9.30
CA PHE A 74 29.78 8.31 8.71
C PHE A 74 30.53 9.26 9.64
N GLU A 75 31.27 10.20 9.06
CA GLU A 75 32.05 11.20 9.80
C GLU A 75 31.35 12.57 9.75
N GLY A 76 31.58 13.39 10.78
CA GLY A 76 31.02 14.76 10.88
C GLY A 76 30.24 15.00 12.18
N TRP A 77 29.47 16.07 12.22
CA TRP A 77 28.65 16.41 13.40
C TRP A 77 27.54 15.37 13.64
N GLY A 78 27.19 15.13 14.91
CA GLY A 78 26.30 14.04 15.32
C GLY A 78 24.95 14.02 14.59
N GLY A 79 24.34 15.17 14.33
CA GLY A 79 23.07 15.21 13.58
C GLY A 79 23.23 14.87 12.09
N PHE A 80 24.39 15.19 11.48
CA PHE A 80 24.69 14.76 10.11
C PHE A 80 24.89 13.24 10.05
N VAL A 81 25.68 12.68 10.98
CA VAL A 81 25.88 11.23 11.10
C VAL A 81 24.54 10.51 11.29
N LEU A 82 23.68 11.02 12.17
CA LEU A 82 22.37 10.44 12.41
C LEU A 82 21.46 10.49 11.17
N LYS A 83 21.43 11.64 10.47
CA LYS A 83 20.69 11.82 9.21
C LYS A 83 21.12 10.81 8.15
N GLU A 84 22.43 10.65 7.94
CA GLU A 84 22.94 9.70 6.94
C GLU A 84 22.70 8.24 7.35
N LYS A 85 22.78 7.90 8.65
CA LYS A 85 22.37 6.57 9.13
C LYS A 85 20.90 6.26 8.86
N PHE A 86 19.98 7.20 9.12
CA PHE A 86 18.57 7.00 8.80
C PHE A 86 18.33 6.84 7.31
N LYS A 87 19.01 7.64 6.48
CA LYS A 87 18.95 7.52 5.02
C LYS A 87 19.48 6.16 4.55
N GLY A 88 20.61 5.70 5.07
CA GLY A 88 21.19 4.40 4.79
C GLY A 88 20.27 3.23 5.15
N ILE A 89 19.68 3.26 6.35
CA ILE A 89 18.71 2.23 6.78
C ILE A 89 17.48 2.22 5.89
N LYS A 90 16.94 3.39 5.54
CA LYS A 90 15.77 3.49 4.65
C LYS A 90 16.04 2.80 3.32
N THR A 91 17.21 3.05 2.71
CA THR A 91 17.60 2.43 1.44
C THR A 91 17.80 0.94 1.58
N ALA A 92 18.56 0.49 2.58
CA ALA A 92 18.82 -0.93 2.83
C ALA A 92 17.53 -1.72 3.08
N LEU A 93 16.57 -1.16 3.81
CA LEU A 93 15.27 -1.79 4.06
C LEU A 93 14.41 -1.91 2.79
N LYS A 94 14.49 -0.95 1.87
CA LYS A 94 13.79 -1.04 0.58
C LYS A 94 14.32 -2.22 -0.24
N GLU A 95 15.64 -2.38 -0.32
CA GLU A 95 16.29 -3.49 -1.02
C GLU A 95 16.03 -4.84 -0.32
N TRP A 96 16.03 -4.83 1.00
CA TRP A 96 15.70 -6.01 1.79
C TRP A 96 14.25 -6.46 1.58
N HIS A 97 13.31 -5.51 1.56
CA HIS A 97 11.92 -5.79 1.26
C HIS A 97 11.76 -6.43 -0.13
N THR A 98 12.36 -5.86 -1.18
CA THR A 98 12.24 -6.42 -2.53
C THR A 98 12.84 -7.81 -2.66
N THR A 99 13.80 -8.21 -1.82
CA THR A 99 14.34 -9.57 -1.80
C THR A 99 13.50 -10.54 -0.97
N HIS A 100 12.93 -10.07 0.14
CA HIS A 100 12.18 -10.91 1.09
C HIS A 100 10.69 -11.04 0.77
N THR A 101 10.13 -10.15 -0.05
CA THR A 101 8.71 -10.16 -0.43
C THR A 101 8.49 -10.40 -1.92
N ARG A 102 9.46 -11.00 -2.65
CA ARG A 102 9.37 -11.22 -4.11
C ARG A 102 8.09 -11.93 -4.55
N ASN A 103 7.63 -12.91 -3.77
CA ASN A 103 6.42 -13.68 -4.09
C ASN A 103 5.14 -13.05 -3.53
N LEU A 104 5.21 -11.92 -2.82
CA LEU A 104 4.04 -11.31 -2.20
C LEU A 104 3.01 -10.80 -3.23
N PRO A 105 3.40 -10.09 -4.31
CA PRO A 105 2.44 -9.67 -5.33
C PRO A 105 1.74 -10.85 -6.01
N SER A 106 2.50 -11.88 -6.38
CA SER A 106 1.97 -13.09 -7.00
C SER A 106 1.02 -13.85 -6.08
N ARG A 107 1.34 -13.92 -4.78
CA ARG A 107 0.45 -14.53 -3.77
C ARG A 107 -0.83 -13.73 -3.57
N ILE A 108 -0.75 -12.40 -3.55
CA ILE A 108 -1.92 -11.53 -3.48
C ILE A 108 -2.82 -11.78 -4.68
N GLU A 109 -2.25 -11.86 -5.88
CA GLU A 109 -3.02 -12.08 -7.10
C GLU A 109 -3.65 -13.48 -7.13
N ALA A 110 -2.90 -14.52 -6.77
CA ALA A 110 -3.43 -15.88 -6.65
C ALA A 110 -4.60 -15.95 -5.66
N LEU A 111 -4.50 -15.28 -4.51
CA LEU A 111 -5.57 -15.23 -3.51
C LEU A 111 -6.81 -14.47 -4.02
N LYS A 112 -6.63 -13.39 -4.78
CA LYS A 112 -7.76 -12.68 -5.43
C LYS A 112 -8.49 -13.56 -6.43
N VAL A 113 -7.74 -14.31 -7.26
CA VAL A 113 -8.33 -15.24 -8.23
C VAL A 113 -9.11 -16.34 -7.51
N GLN A 114 -8.55 -16.91 -6.43
CA GLN A 114 -9.24 -17.90 -5.61
C GLN A 114 -10.53 -17.34 -4.99
N LEU A 115 -10.49 -16.11 -4.47
CA LEU A 115 -11.65 -15.44 -3.90
C LEU A 115 -12.76 -15.27 -4.96
N ALA A 116 -12.41 -14.79 -6.16
CA ALA A 116 -13.36 -14.62 -7.27
C ALA A 116 -14.02 -15.95 -7.67
N ALA A 117 -13.25 -17.05 -7.72
CA ALA A 117 -13.77 -18.38 -8.03
C ALA A 117 -14.72 -18.91 -6.95
N LEU A 118 -14.46 -18.61 -5.67
CA LEU A 118 -15.35 -18.98 -4.57
C LEU A 118 -16.65 -18.17 -4.59
N ASP A 119 -16.59 -16.87 -4.90
CA ASP A 119 -17.78 -16.02 -5.04
C ASP A 119 -18.69 -16.50 -6.17
N GLU A 120 -18.14 -16.90 -7.32
CA GLU A 120 -18.94 -17.44 -8.43
C GLU A 120 -19.66 -18.73 -8.03
N LYS A 121 -18.97 -19.62 -7.32
CA LYS A 121 -19.58 -20.86 -6.80
C LYS A 121 -20.67 -20.52 -5.79
N GLY A 122 -20.41 -19.64 -4.84
CA GLY A 122 -21.38 -19.21 -3.83
C GLY A 122 -22.66 -18.63 -4.45
N GLY A 123 -22.51 -17.81 -5.50
CA GLY A 123 -23.65 -17.31 -6.28
C GLY A 123 -24.47 -18.44 -6.93
N LYS A 124 -23.80 -19.41 -7.56
CA LYS A 124 -24.48 -20.59 -8.17
C LYS A 124 -25.23 -21.44 -7.14
N TRP A 125 -24.66 -21.65 -5.96
CA TRP A 125 -25.34 -22.36 -4.86
C TRP A 125 -26.59 -21.61 -4.37
N PHE A 126 -26.53 -20.28 -4.29
CA PHE A 126 -27.69 -19.46 -3.94
C PHE A 126 -28.85 -19.62 -4.93
N TYR A 127 -28.57 -19.69 -6.24
CA TYR A 127 -29.61 -19.92 -7.25
C TYR A 127 -30.20 -21.33 -7.17
N LEU A 128 -29.40 -22.36 -6.89
CA LEU A 128 -29.85 -23.76 -6.76
C LEU A 128 -30.67 -24.04 -5.50
N ILE A 129 -30.51 -23.25 -4.43
CA ILE A 129 -31.27 -23.40 -3.18
C ILE A 129 -32.60 -22.62 -3.25
N LEU A 130 -32.70 -21.61 -4.13
CA LEU A 130 -33.89 -20.78 -4.32
C LEU A 130 -34.74 -21.19 -5.53
N SER A 131 -34.41 -22.30 -6.21
CA SER A 131 -35.19 -22.93 -7.28
C SER A 131 -35.74 -24.28 -6.85
#